data_AF-A0A2S8G6X7-F1
#
_entry.id   AF-A0A2S8G6X7-F1
#
_cell.length_a   1.000
_cell.length_b   1.000
_cell.length_c   1.000
_cell.angle_alpha   90.00
_cell.angle_beta   90.00
_cell.angle_gamma   90.00
#
_symmetry.space_group_name_H-M   'P 1'
#
loop_
_entity.id
_entity.type
_entity.pdbx_description
1 polymer ?
#
loop_
_entity_poly.entity_id
_entity_poly.type
_entity_poly.pdbx_seq_one_letter_code
_entity_poly.pdbx_strand_id
1 'polypeptide(L)'
;MNDIIDEFYRRAEKRLAITESEPVLRLAEAFCFPSFHPEARLRVVERADGTMVRLCSLDAQLWAAEAGQAPRKFEESAVVPAASAERFWAALSMLAPLDLAPEIAWGLDGMTITATYQQRDAQNQFLIWSPEPRSPEGEFVGVIYRLAWEFLTGDASIRRLEQLHVYLDLGLPARLINGPVRRLRIFGRLTSSDDHALYQQLNDAAGDDPLLVDMTNFEGMGTLLYPIFARFAARRKNIAWAASPHARKQLAQIGVNDWEVFDTVDEALLYLGR
;
A
#
# COMPACT_ATOMS: atom_id res chain seq x y z
N MET A 1 1.92 15.31 26.04
CA MET A 1 1.78 14.17 25.10
C MET A 1 1.74 14.67 23.67
N ASN A 2 0.99 15.74 23.36
CA ASN A 2 0.97 16.39 22.05
C ASN A 2 2.37 16.78 21.53
N ASP A 3 3.24 17.36 22.37
CA ASP A 3 4.58 17.80 21.94
C ASP A 3 5.45 16.69 21.30
N ILE A 4 5.33 15.44 21.79
CA ILE A 4 6.11 14.30 21.28
C ILE A 4 5.59 13.88 19.90
N ILE A 5 4.26 13.87 19.72
CA ILE A 5 3.62 13.53 18.44
C ILE A 5 3.92 14.63 17.41
N ASP A 6 3.84 15.90 17.81
CA ASP A 6 4.14 17.04 16.94
C ASP A 6 5.63 17.09 16.56
N GLU A 7 6.53 16.73 17.46
CA GLU A 7 7.95 16.55 17.15
C GLU A 7 8.16 15.39 16.16
N PHE A 8 7.50 14.27 16.37
CA PHE A 8 7.54 13.13 15.45
C PHE A 8 7.09 13.52 14.04
N TYR A 9 5.94 14.18 13.89
CA TYR A 9 5.44 14.64 12.59
C TYR A 9 6.41 15.61 11.90
N ARG A 10 6.98 16.58 12.63
CA ARG A 10 8.00 17.49 12.08
C ARG A 10 9.27 16.77 11.64
N ARG A 11 9.72 15.75 12.39
CA ARG A 11 10.89 14.94 12.02
C ARG A 11 10.63 14.14 10.75
N ALA A 12 9.46 13.53 10.65
CA ALA A 12 9.03 12.80 9.46
C ALA A 12 8.92 13.73 8.25
N GLU A 13 8.30 14.90 8.41
CA GLU A 13 8.18 15.93 7.38
C GLU A 13 9.56 16.36 6.85
N LYS A 14 10.50 16.65 7.74
CA LYS A 14 11.87 17.02 7.37
C LYS A 14 12.58 15.89 6.63
N ARG A 15 12.40 14.64 7.05
CA ARG A 15 13.06 13.46 6.45
C ARG A 15 12.51 13.13 5.06
N LEU A 16 11.20 13.30 4.88
CA LEU A 16 10.46 12.98 3.66
C LEU A 16 10.17 14.21 2.80
N ALA A 17 10.77 15.35 3.13
CA ALA A 17 10.71 16.54 2.30
C ALA A 17 11.21 16.24 0.88
N ILE A 18 10.46 16.75 -0.09
CA ILE A 18 10.76 16.69 -1.52
C ILE A 18 11.02 18.12 -1.97
N THR A 19 12.21 18.39 -2.48
CA THR A 19 12.57 19.71 -2.99
C THR A 19 12.11 19.84 -4.44
N GLU A 20 11.34 20.89 -4.72
CA GLU A 20 10.93 21.25 -6.08
C GLU A 20 11.98 22.18 -6.70
N SER A 21 12.49 21.81 -7.88
CA SER A 21 13.39 22.64 -8.66
C SER A 21 12.65 23.58 -9.61
N GLU A 22 11.37 23.33 -9.86
CA GLU A 22 10.58 23.99 -10.89
C GLU A 22 9.22 24.45 -10.34
N PRO A 23 8.60 25.48 -10.96
CA PRO A 23 7.27 25.92 -10.60
C PRO A 23 6.23 24.80 -10.75
N VAL A 24 5.43 24.59 -9.71
CA VAL A 24 4.32 23.64 -9.68
C VAL A 24 3.03 24.33 -10.13
N LEU A 25 2.36 23.79 -11.15
CA LEU A 25 1.06 24.29 -11.62
C LEU A 25 -0.10 23.77 -10.77
N ARG A 26 -0.07 22.47 -10.48
CA ARG A 26 -1.00 21.77 -9.59
C ARG A 26 -0.26 20.75 -8.73
N LEU A 27 -0.73 20.60 -7.49
CA LEU A 27 -0.23 19.64 -6.51
C LEU A 27 -1.40 18.90 -5.88
N ALA A 28 -1.28 17.59 -5.77
CA ALA A 28 -2.06 16.77 -4.86
C ALA A 28 -1.11 15.89 -4.05
N GLU A 29 -1.17 15.98 -2.73
CA GLU A 29 -0.27 15.26 -1.83
C GLU A 29 -1.07 14.61 -0.70
N ALA A 30 -0.67 13.38 -0.36
CA ALA A 30 -1.10 12.68 0.83
C ALA A 30 0.15 12.25 1.62
N PHE A 31 0.34 12.85 2.80
CA PHE A 31 1.42 12.50 3.69
C PHE A 31 0.89 11.64 4.84
N CYS A 32 1.22 10.35 4.76
CA CYS A 32 0.67 9.28 5.60
C CYS A 32 1.59 8.96 6.78
N PHE A 33 0.98 8.85 7.97
CA PHE A 33 1.59 8.47 9.24
C PHE A 33 0.86 7.26 9.82
N PRO A 34 1.16 6.04 9.36
CA PRO A 34 0.53 4.83 9.89
C PRO A 34 1.05 4.49 11.29
N SER A 35 0.20 3.96 12.17
CA SER A 35 0.58 3.62 13.55
C SER A 35 1.70 2.57 13.65
N PHE A 36 1.75 1.62 12.71
CA PHE A 36 2.64 0.44 12.79
C PHE A 36 3.55 0.25 11.58
N HIS A 37 3.48 1.17 10.62
CA HIS A 37 4.27 1.12 9.40
C HIS A 37 5.05 2.42 9.23
N PRO A 38 6.12 2.42 8.43
CA PRO A 38 6.87 3.65 8.25
C PRO A 38 6.02 4.72 7.56
N GLU A 39 6.49 5.95 7.63
CA GLU A 39 5.81 7.10 7.07
C GLU A 39 5.99 7.10 5.54
N ALA A 40 5.01 7.61 4.81
CA ALA A 40 5.05 7.66 3.36
C ALA A 40 4.37 8.91 2.82
N ARG A 41 4.98 9.52 1.81
CA ARG A 41 4.45 10.69 1.12
C ARG A 41 4.16 10.32 -0.33
N LEU A 42 2.89 10.36 -0.69
CA LEU A 42 2.43 10.24 -2.07
C LEU A 42 2.17 11.62 -2.63
N ARG A 43 2.72 11.89 -3.82
CA ARG A 43 2.64 13.22 -4.42
C ARG A 43 2.41 13.12 -5.92
N VAL A 44 1.46 13.91 -6.42
CA VAL A 44 1.21 14.11 -7.84
C VAL A 44 1.38 15.58 -8.17
N VAL A 45 2.24 15.88 -9.13
CA VAL A 45 2.64 17.24 -9.49
C VAL A 45 2.42 17.44 -10.98
N GLU A 46 1.72 18.51 -11.35
CA GLU A 46 1.67 18.99 -12.73
C GLU A 46 2.64 20.16 -12.90
N ARG A 47 3.44 20.10 -13.96
CA ARG A 47 4.36 21.15 -14.41
C ARG A 47 4.17 21.39 -15.91
N ALA A 48 4.99 22.28 -16.47
CA ALA A 48 4.96 22.60 -17.89
C ALA A 48 5.31 21.39 -18.80
N ASP A 49 6.12 20.46 -18.31
CA ASP A 49 6.58 19.27 -19.05
C ASP A 49 5.67 18.04 -18.88
N GLY A 50 4.70 18.09 -17.97
CA GLY A 50 3.71 17.04 -17.77
C GLY A 50 3.31 16.83 -16.32
N THR A 51 2.70 15.68 -16.06
CA THR A 51 2.34 15.24 -14.69
C THR A 51 3.27 14.12 -14.26
N MET A 52 3.73 14.18 -13.02
CA MET A 52 4.53 13.13 -12.38
C MET A 52 3.86 12.65 -11.10
N VAL A 53 3.95 11.35 -10.84
CA VAL A 53 3.62 10.75 -9.53
C VAL A 53 4.90 10.32 -8.83
N ARG A 54 4.94 10.48 -7.51
CA ARG A 54 6.10 10.20 -6.67
C ARG A 54 5.68 9.58 -5.35
N LEU A 55 6.42 8.58 -4.92
CA LEU A 55 6.40 8.06 -3.56
C LEU A 55 7.75 8.36 -2.91
N CYS A 56 7.71 8.91 -1.71
CA CYS A 56 8.87 9.00 -0.84
C CYS A 56 8.58 8.35 0.51
N SER A 57 9.47 7.50 1.00
CA SER A 57 9.24 6.75 2.23
C SER A 57 10.55 6.29 2.89
N LEU A 58 10.42 5.61 4.03
CA LEU A 58 11.51 5.05 4.83
C LEU A 58 11.41 3.53 4.87
N ASP A 59 12.54 2.84 4.95
CA ASP A 59 12.60 1.38 5.11
C ASP A 59 12.17 0.89 6.51
N ALA A 60 12.16 1.78 7.51
CA ALA A 60 11.74 1.51 8.87
C ALA A 60 11.05 2.74 9.50
N GLN A 61 10.15 2.51 10.46
CA GLN A 61 9.36 3.56 11.11
C GLN A 61 10.26 4.45 11.96
N LEU A 62 10.06 5.77 11.90
CA LEU A 62 10.89 6.71 12.67
C LEU A 62 10.72 6.55 14.18
N TRP A 63 9.53 6.15 14.61
CA TRP A 63 9.22 5.89 16.02
C TRP A 63 10.03 4.71 16.58
N ALA A 64 10.14 3.61 15.83
CA ALA A 64 10.83 2.39 16.25
C ALA A 64 12.36 2.45 16.11
N ALA A 65 12.92 3.50 15.51
CA ALA A 65 14.35 3.62 15.22
C ALA A 65 15.23 3.94 16.46
N GLU A 66 14.76 3.65 17.68
CA GLU A 66 15.42 3.96 18.96
C GLU A 66 16.74 3.18 19.22
N ALA A 67 17.20 2.35 18.27
CA ALA A 67 18.37 1.48 18.43
C ALA A 67 19.60 1.86 17.54
N GLY A 68 19.76 3.13 17.17
CA GLY A 68 21.04 3.66 16.66
C GLY A 68 21.28 3.56 15.16
N GLN A 69 20.35 3.00 14.37
CA GLN A 69 20.39 3.10 12.91
C GLN A 69 19.22 3.94 12.39
N ALA A 70 19.53 5.08 11.80
CA ALA A 70 18.52 5.92 11.17
C ALA A 70 17.90 5.18 9.96
N PRO A 71 16.57 5.18 9.81
CA PRO A 71 15.91 4.61 8.65
C PRO A 71 16.43 5.23 7.35
N ARG A 72 16.56 4.41 6.31
CA ARG A 72 16.98 4.85 4.98
C ARG A 72 15.78 5.37 4.22
N LYS A 73 15.95 6.56 3.65
CA LYS A 73 14.99 7.15 2.72
C LYS A 73 15.10 6.45 1.36
N PHE A 74 13.97 6.15 0.75
CA PHE A 74 13.88 5.80 -0.66
C PHE A 74 12.82 6.67 -1.35
N GLU A 75 12.97 6.81 -2.66
CA GLU A 75 12.11 7.62 -3.50
C GLU A 75 11.98 6.96 -4.86
N GLU A 76 10.76 6.93 -5.40
CA GLU A 76 10.47 6.52 -6.77
C GLU A 76 9.54 7.55 -7.40
N SER A 77 9.76 7.84 -8.68
CA SER A 77 8.90 8.73 -9.45
C SER A 77 8.68 8.20 -10.85
N ALA A 78 7.50 8.44 -11.40
CA ALA A 78 7.13 8.07 -12.75
C ALA A 78 6.41 9.23 -13.46
N VAL A 79 6.65 9.36 -14.76
CA VAL A 79 5.90 10.27 -15.63
C VAL A 79 4.54 9.65 -15.92
N VAL A 80 3.48 10.44 -15.74
CA VAL A 80 2.10 10.01 -15.96
C VAL A 80 1.69 10.38 -17.39
N PRO A 81 1.26 9.42 -18.23
CA PRO A 81 0.75 9.70 -19.57
C PRO A 81 -0.39 10.73 -19.53
N ALA A 82 -0.42 11.64 -20.51
CA ALA A 82 -1.35 12.77 -20.54
C ALA A 82 -2.82 12.35 -20.34
N ALA A 83 -3.26 11.26 -20.97
CA ALA A 83 -4.63 10.75 -20.81
C ALA A 83 -4.93 10.28 -19.38
N SER A 84 -3.97 9.65 -18.69
CA SER A 84 -4.13 9.25 -17.29
C SER A 84 -4.08 10.47 -16.35
N ALA A 85 -3.20 11.43 -16.64
CA ALA A 85 -3.11 12.69 -15.90
C ALA A 85 -4.40 13.51 -16.00
N GLU A 86 -4.99 13.64 -17.19
CA GLU A 86 -6.26 14.32 -17.40
C GLU A 86 -7.38 13.69 -16.57
N ARG A 87 -7.51 12.35 -16.62
CA ARG A 87 -8.50 11.62 -15.80
C ARG A 87 -8.27 11.84 -14.30
N PHE A 88 -7.02 11.83 -13.86
CA PHE A 88 -6.66 12.07 -12.46
C PHE A 88 -7.07 13.46 -11.99
N TRP A 89 -6.67 14.52 -12.72
CA TRP A 89 -6.99 15.89 -12.34
C TRP A 89 -8.48 16.20 -12.45
N ALA A 90 -9.18 15.60 -13.43
CA ALA A 90 -10.64 15.68 -13.51
C ALA A 90 -11.31 15.03 -12.29
N ALA A 91 -10.87 13.83 -11.90
CA ALA A 91 -11.37 13.13 -10.71
C ALA A 91 -11.18 13.97 -9.44
N LEU A 92 -9.99 14.54 -9.23
CA LEU A 92 -9.75 15.44 -8.10
C LEU A 92 -10.62 16.69 -8.16
N SER A 93 -10.79 17.32 -9.33
CA SER A 93 -11.59 18.54 -9.45
C SER A 93 -13.06 18.32 -9.08
N MET A 94 -13.61 17.13 -9.33
CA MET A 94 -14.97 16.77 -8.93
C MET A 94 -15.17 16.71 -7.40
N LEU A 95 -14.10 16.54 -6.63
CA LEU A 95 -14.14 16.51 -5.16
C LEU A 95 -14.13 17.90 -4.52
N ALA A 96 -13.99 18.97 -5.31
CA ALA A 96 -13.82 20.34 -4.82
C ALA A 96 -12.74 20.45 -3.71
N PRO A 97 -11.48 20.05 -3.98
CA PRO A 97 -10.45 19.85 -2.94
C PRO A 97 -10.06 21.12 -2.20
N LEU A 98 -10.36 22.30 -2.77
CA LEU A 98 -10.16 23.59 -2.11
C LEU A 98 -11.19 23.86 -0.99
N ASP A 99 -12.33 23.17 -1.00
CA ASP A 99 -13.43 23.34 -0.04
C ASP A 99 -13.51 22.20 0.97
N LEU A 100 -12.64 21.18 0.86
CA LEU A 100 -12.58 20.07 1.81
C LEU A 100 -12.19 20.55 3.21
N ALA A 101 -12.91 20.07 4.20
CA ALA A 101 -12.68 20.41 5.60
C ALA A 101 -11.89 19.30 6.30
N PRO A 102 -11.18 19.61 7.39
CA PRO A 102 -10.58 18.58 8.22
C PRO A 102 -11.65 17.67 8.84
N GLU A 103 -11.46 16.36 8.74
CA GLU A 103 -12.19 15.38 9.53
C GLU A 103 -11.36 15.09 10.79
N ILE A 104 -11.62 15.83 11.86
CA ILE A 104 -10.87 15.69 13.11
C ILE A 104 -11.43 14.48 13.88
N ALA A 105 -11.02 13.29 13.48
CA ALA A 105 -11.11 12.08 14.26
C ALA A 105 -9.72 11.74 14.84
N TRP A 106 -9.68 11.24 16.06
CA TRP A 106 -8.47 10.69 16.67
C TRP A 106 -8.78 9.31 17.18
N GLY A 107 -7.93 8.35 16.87
CA GLY A 107 -7.99 7.01 17.45
C GLY A 107 -6.60 6.44 17.69
N LEU A 108 -6.57 5.31 18.39
CA LEU A 108 -5.34 4.67 18.85
C LEU A 108 -4.65 3.89 17.71
N ASP A 109 -5.45 3.24 16.86
CA ASP A 109 -4.97 2.41 15.75
C ASP A 109 -5.43 3.00 14.43
N GLY A 110 -4.52 3.24 13.49
CA GLY A 110 -4.92 3.77 12.19
C GLY A 110 -3.81 4.48 11.46
N MET A 111 -4.18 5.47 10.67
CA MET A 111 -3.26 6.29 9.92
C MET A 111 -3.73 7.74 9.90
N THR A 112 -2.89 8.63 10.43
CA THR A 112 -3.09 10.07 10.23
C THR A 112 -2.58 10.44 8.84
N ILE A 113 -3.29 11.32 8.14
CA ILE A 113 -2.94 11.79 6.80
C ILE A 113 -3.03 13.31 6.79
N THR A 114 -1.93 13.97 6.41
CA THR A 114 -1.96 15.38 6.01
C THR A 114 -2.11 15.44 4.50
N ALA A 115 -3.27 15.91 4.04
CA ALA A 115 -3.56 16.09 2.63
C ALA A 115 -3.31 17.54 2.22
N THR A 116 -2.75 17.75 1.03
CA THR A 116 -2.54 19.08 0.47
C THR A 116 -2.95 19.10 -0.99
N TYR A 117 -3.75 20.11 -1.36
CA TYR A 117 -4.07 20.43 -2.74
C TYR A 117 -3.65 21.86 -3.05
N GLN A 118 -3.00 22.06 -4.18
CA GLN A 118 -2.64 23.38 -4.69
C GLN A 118 -3.01 23.48 -6.17
N GLN A 119 -3.56 24.62 -6.55
CA GLN A 119 -3.81 24.97 -7.94
C GLN A 119 -3.58 26.47 -8.13
N ARG A 120 -2.54 26.82 -8.89
CA ARG A 120 -2.10 28.23 -9.05
C ARG A 120 -1.87 28.88 -7.67
N ASP A 121 -2.62 29.94 -7.37
CA ASP A 121 -2.52 30.73 -6.15
C ASP A 121 -3.43 30.23 -5.01
N ALA A 122 -4.26 29.22 -5.26
CA ALA A 122 -5.13 28.63 -4.26
C ALA A 122 -4.51 27.35 -3.68
N GLN A 123 -4.60 27.21 -2.36
CA GLN A 123 -4.13 26.03 -1.64
C GLN A 123 -5.14 25.68 -0.54
N ASN A 124 -5.34 24.37 -0.33
CA ASN A 124 -5.99 23.85 0.85
C ASN A 124 -5.13 22.74 1.47
N GLN A 125 -5.11 22.69 2.79
CA GLN A 125 -4.45 21.66 3.57
C GLN A 125 -5.39 21.20 4.68
N PHE A 126 -5.56 19.89 4.80
CA PHE A 126 -6.46 19.32 5.79
C PHE A 126 -5.86 18.05 6.38
N LEU A 127 -6.28 17.74 7.61
CA LEU A 127 -5.86 16.58 8.37
C LEU A 127 -7.02 15.58 8.43
N ILE A 128 -6.70 14.31 8.24
CA ILE A 128 -7.67 13.21 8.27
C ILE A 128 -7.05 12.07 9.09
N TRP A 129 -7.88 11.28 9.74
CA TRP A 129 -7.45 10.06 10.42
C TRP A 129 -8.28 8.89 9.92
N SER A 130 -7.60 7.85 9.41
CA SER A 130 -8.20 6.61 8.88
C SER A 130 -9.50 6.87 8.10
N PRO A 131 -9.44 7.62 6.99
CA PRO A 131 -10.64 8.09 6.31
C PRO A 131 -11.54 6.93 5.89
N GLU A 132 -12.85 7.12 6.03
CA GLU A 132 -13.83 6.27 5.36
C GLU A 132 -13.57 6.34 3.84
N PRO A 133 -13.37 5.21 3.13
CA PRO A 133 -12.96 5.23 1.73
C PRO A 133 -13.88 6.03 0.80
N ARG A 134 -15.17 6.12 1.16
CA ARG A 134 -16.21 6.81 0.38
C ARG A 134 -16.46 8.26 0.80
N SER A 135 -15.77 8.77 1.84
CA SER A 135 -15.83 10.20 2.15
C SER A 135 -15.09 11.00 1.07
N PRO A 136 -15.41 12.28 0.86
CA PRO A 136 -14.66 13.13 -0.07
C PRO A 136 -13.15 13.15 0.21
N GLU A 137 -12.76 13.14 1.47
CA GLU A 137 -11.37 13.11 1.95
C GLU A 137 -10.71 11.74 1.67
N GLY A 138 -11.44 10.65 1.90
CA GLY A 138 -11.01 9.29 1.56
C GLY A 138 -10.81 9.11 0.07
N GLU A 139 -11.74 9.58 -0.75
CA GLU A 139 -11.62 9.53 -2.22
C GLU A 139 -10.48 10.43 -2.73
N PHE A 140 -10.23 11.59 -2.10
CA PHE A 140 -9.07 12.44 -2.45
C PHE A 140 -7.77 11.65 -2.34
N VAL A 141 -7.56 10.97 -1.20
CA VAL A 141 -6.37 10.14 -0.97
C VAL A 141 -6.39 8.90 -1.87
N GLY A 142 -7.56 8.28 -2.06
CA GLY A 142 -7.76 7.12 -2.92
C GLY A 142 -7.37 7.38 -4.38
N VAL A 143 -7.71 8.55 -4.92
CA VAL A 143 -7.31 8.96 -6.28
C VAL A 143 -5.79 9.09 -6.41
N ILE A 144 -5.12 9.69 -5.43
CA ILE A 144 -3.64 9.78 -5.37
C ILE A 144 -3.01 8.39 -5.30
N TYR A 145 -3.52 7.53 -4.41
CA TYR A 145 -3.05 6.17 -4.24
C TYR A 145 -3.19 5.36 -5.54
N ARG A 146 -4.35 5.40 -6.19
CA ARG A 146 -4.62 4.63 -7.43
C ARG A 146 -3.63 4.99 -8.53
N LEU A 147 -3.31 6.28 -8.68
CA LEU A 147 -2.32 6.73 -9.66
C LEU A 147 -0.92 6.22 -9.31
N ALA A 148 -0.52 6.29 -8.03
CA ALA A 148 0.76 5.76 -7.59
C ALA A 148 0.87 4.24 -7.80
N TRP A 149 -0.21 3.52 -7.52
CA TRP A 149 -0.32 2.07 -7.73
C TRP A 149 -0.21 1.65 -9.20
N GLU A 150 -0.71 2.48 -10.12
CA GLU A 150 -0.65 2.22 -11.55
C GLU A 150 0.77 2.40 -12.12
N PHE A 151 1.52 3.40 -11.65
CA PHE A 151 2.76 3.83 -12.30
C PHE A 151 4.05 3.55 -11.53
N LEU A 152 4.00 3.31 -10.23
CA LEU A 152 5.19 2.98 -9.44
C LEU A 152 5.35 1.46 -9.36
N THR A 153 6.53 0.97 -9.73
CA THR A 153 6.78 -0.46 -9.94
C THR A 153 7.96 -1.00 -9.14
N GLY A 154 8.74 -0.12 -8.50
CA GLY A 154 9.85 -0.53 -7.64
C GLY A 154 9.37 -1.33 -6.43
N ASP A 155 10.11 -2.39 -6.08
CA ASP A 155 9.74 -3.31 -5.00
C ASP A 155 9.49 -2.62 -3.66
N ALA A 156 10.31 -1.62 -3.32
CA ALA A 156 10.14 -0.84 -2.09
C ALA A 156 8.84 -0.04 -2.11
N SER A 157 8.48 0.53 -3.26
CA SER A 157 7.26 1.30 -3.44
C SER A 157 6.01 0.43 -3.43
N ILE A 158 6.04 -0.71 -4.13
CA ILE A 158 4.95 -1.68 -4.12
C ILE A 158 4.69 -2.18 -2.69
N ARG A 159 5.74 -2.55 -1.94
CA ARG A 159 5.60 -2.94 -0.54
C ARG A 159 4.94 -1.85 0.31
N ARG A 160 5.31 -0.59 0.08
CA ARG A 160 4.72 0.53 0.82
C ARG A 160 3.28 0.78 0.43
N LEU A 161 2.96 0.76 -0.86
CA LEU A 161 1.59 0.95 -1.31
C LEU A 161 0.68 -0.18 -0.80
N GLU A 162 1.16 -1.42 -0.74
CA GLU A 162 0.42 -2.54 -0.15
C GLU A 162 0.11 -2.34 1.34
N GLN A 163 0.99 -1.70 2.09
CA GLN A 163 0.73 -1.32 3.48
C GLN A 163 -0.35 -0.22 3.55
N LEU A 164 -0.22 0.82 2.71
CA LEU A 164 -1.21 1.90 2.64
C LEU A 164 -2.58 1.40 2.19
N HIS A 165 -2.64 0.38 1.33
CA HIS A 165 -3.87 -0.23 0.84
C HIS A 165 -4.78 -0.68 1.99
N VAL A 166 -4.21 -1.31 3.01
CA VAL A 166 -4.94 -1.81 4.18
C VAL A 166 -5.46 -0.66 5.04
N TYR A 167 -4.65 0.38 5.26
CA TYR A 167 -5.09 1.55 6.03
C TYR A 167 -6.16 2.39 5.33
N LEU A 168 -6.17 2.37 4.01
CA LEU A 168 -7.14 3.09 3.18
C LEU A 168 -8.38 2.24 2.85
N ASP A 169 -8.48 1.01 3.38
CA ASP A 169 -9.57 0.07 3.15
C ASP A 169 -10.00 -0.01 1.67
N LEU A 170 -9.02 -0.20 0.79
CA LEU A 170 -9.20 -0.18 -0.67
C LEU A 170 -9.65 -1.54 -1.24
N GLY A 171 -10.18 -2.41 -0.40
CA GLY A 171 -10.64 -3.75 -0.73
C GLY A 171 -9.71 -4.87 -0.24
N LEU A 172 -9.92 -6.06 -0.80
CA LEU A 172 -9.18 -7.26 -0.42
C LEU A 172 -7.68 -7.06 -0.67
N PRO A 173 -6.78 -7.26 0.32
CA PRO A 173 -5.34 -7.12 0.14
C PRO A 173 -4.73 -8.36 -0.53
N ALA A 174 -5.29 -8.72 -1.67
CA ALA A 174 -4.83 -9.78 -2.54
C ALA A 174 -5.08 -9.42 -4.00
N ARG A 175 -4.20 -9.87 -4.90
CA ARG A 175 -4.36 -9.71 -6.34
C ARG A 175 -3.78 -10.88 -7.10
N LEU A 176 -4.42 -11.23 -8.21
CA LEU A 176 -3.89 -12.20 -9.16
C LEU A 176 -3.03 -11.47 -10.21
N ILE A 177 -1.82 -11.97 -10.41
CA ILE A 177 -0.85 -11.48 -11.38
C ILE A 177 -0.67 -12.56 -12.43
N ASN A 178 -1.00 -12.23 -13.67
CA ASN A 178 -0.86 -13.13 -14.81
C ASN A 178 0.60 -13.14 -15.31
N GLY A 179 1.06 -14.32 -15.72
CA GLY A 179 2.41 -14.55 -16.22
C GLY A 179 2.59 -16.02 -16.61
N PRO A 180 3.82 -16.44 -16.96
CA PRO A 180 4.11 -17.85 -17.27
C PRO A 180 3.70 -18.81 -16.15
N VAL A 181 3.88 -18.37 -14.90
CA VAL A 181 3.29 -18.98 -13.72
C VAL A 181 2.34 -17.94 -13.11
N ARG A 182 1.09 -18.33 -12.86
CA ARG A 182 0.13 -17.43 -12.20
C ARG A 182 0.62 -17.14 -10.78
N ARG A 183 0.49 -15.90 -10.33
CA ARG A 183 0.87 -15.49 -8.97
C ARG A 183 -0.30 -14.86 -8.24
N LEU A 184 -0.76 -15.49 -7.16
CA LEU A 184 -1.67 -14.88 -6.20
C LEU A 184 -0.84 -14.16 -5.15
N ARG A 185 -0.78 -12.83 -5.20
CA ARG A 185 -0.09 -12.02 -4.20
C ARG A 185 -1.06 -11.62 -3.10
N ILE A 186 -0.76 -12.01 -1.86
CA ILE A 186 -1.51 -11.67 -0.65
C ILE A 186 -0.59 -10.85 0.24
N PHE A 187 -1.04 -9.67 0.65
CA PHE A 187 -0.20 -8.69 1.34
C PHE A 187 -0.93 -8.07 2.53
N GLY A 188 -0.22 -7.28 3.34
CA GLY A 188 -0.79 -6.60 4.48
C GLY A 188 -1.44 -7.58 5.47
N ARG A 189 -2.59 -7.19 6.04
CA ARG A 189 -3.34 -8.01 7.00
C ARG A 189 -4.70 -8.41 6.44
N LEU A 190 -5.07 -9.67 6.64
CA LEU A 190 -6.44 -10.14 6.39
C LEU A 190 -7.22 -10.22 7.70
N THR A 191 -8.48 -9.79 7.65
CA THR A 191 -9.41 -9.79 8.78
C THR A 191 -10.65 -10.63 8.44
N SER A 192 -11.52 -10.87 9.42
CA SER A 192 -12.75 -11.65 9.18
C SER A 192 -13.74 -10.97 8.23
N SER A 193 -13.64 -9.65 8.01
CA SER A 193 -14.47 -8.98 6.99
C SER A 193 -14.06 -9.36 5.57
N ASP A 194 -12.85 -9.88 5.37
CA ASP A 194 -12.33 -10.28 4.07
C ASP A 194 -12.77 -11.68 3.63
N ASP A 195 -13.41 -12.47 4.50
CA ASP A 195 -13.74 -13.89 4.28
C ASP A 195 -14.39 -14.14 2.90
N HIS A 196 -15.44 -13.38 2.58
CA HIS A 196 -16.18 -13.59 1.33
C HIS A 196 -15.34 -13.26 0.09
N ALA A 197 -14.68 -12.10 0.08
CA ALA A 197 -13.86 -11.66 -1.06
C ALA A 197 -12.64 -12.58 -1.23
N LEU A 198 -12.01 -12.98 -0.12
CA LEU A 198 -10.90 -13.92 -0.11
C LEU A 198 -11.32 -15.29 -0.67
N TYR A 199 -12.49 -15.79 -0.27
CA TYR A 199 -13.02 -17.05 -0.78
C TYR A 199 -13.22 -17.01 -2.29
N GLN A 200 -13.78 -15.91 -2.82
CA GLN A 200 -13.92 -15.71 -4.27
C GLN A 200 -12.55 -15.67 -4.96
N GLN A 201 -11.62 -14.86 -4.47
CA GLN A 201 -10.28 -14.74 -5.05
C GLN A 201 -9.51 -16.07 -5.08
N LEU A 202 -9.63 -16.89 -4.03
CA LEU A 202 -9.02 -18.21 -3.96
C LEU A 202 -9.68 -19.21 -4.93
N ASN A 203 -10.99 -19.11 -5.15
CA ASN A 203 -11.67 -19.91 -6.16
C ASN A 203 -11.31 -19.49 -7.59
N ASP A 204 -11.15 -18.20 -7.85
CA ASP A 204 -10.72 -17.71 -9.17
C ASP A 204 -9.27 -18.12 -9.47
N ALA A 205 -8.45 -18.20 -8.43
CA ALA A 205 -7.11 -18.76 -8.53
C ALA A 205 -7.13 -20.29 -8.71
N ALA A 206 -8.23 -21.00 -8.46
CA ALA A 206 -8.33 -22.46 -8.50
C ALA A 206 -7.99 -23.05 -9.90
N GLY A 207 -7.64 -24.33 -9.90
CA GLY A 207 -7.25 -25.08 -11.11
C GLY A 207 -6.02 -25.95 -10.87
N ASP A 208 -5.60 -26.65 -11.92
CA ASP A 208 -4.46 -27.56 -11.87
C ASP A 208 -3.14 -26.91 -12.34
N ASP A 209 -3.21 -25.70 -12.91
CA ASP A 209 -2.01 -24.99 -13.36
C ASP A 209 -1.06 -24.65 -12.19
N PRO A 210 0.25 -24.54 -12.44
CA PRO A 210 1.20 -24.04 -11.46
C PRO A 210 0.76 -22.67 -10.90
N LEU A 211 0.70 -22.57 -9.58
CA LEU A 211 0.35 -21.33 -8.89
C LEU A 211 1.40 -21.01 -7.83
N LEU A 212 1.93 -19.79 -7.90
CA LEU A 212 2.69 -19.19 -6.81
C LEU A 212 1.74 -18.38 -5.92
N VAL A 213 1.75 -18.64 -4.61
CA VAL A 213 1.16 -17.74 -3.62
C VAL A 213 2.26 -16.90 -2.98
N ASP A 214 2.24 -15.61 -3.23
CA ASP A 214 3.26 -14.66 -2.78
C ASP A 214 2.74 -13.90 -1.55
N MET A 215 3.24 -14.29 -0.39
CA MET A 215 2.98 -13.75 0.95
C MET A 215 4.22 -13.06 1.53
N THR A 216 5.13 -12.59 0.67
CA THR A 216 6.39 -11.94 1.10
C THR A 216 6.17 -10.61 1.81
N ASN A 217 5.03 -9.94 1.54
CA ASN A 217 4.61 -8.72 2.21
C ASN A 217 3.33 -8.92 3.05
N PHE A 218 3.10 -10.16 3.53
CA PHE A 218 1.97 -10.49 4.38
C PHE A 218 2.34 -10.35 5.86
N GLU A 219 1.49 -9.65 6.60
CA GLU A 219 1.66 -9.28 8.00
C GLU A 219 0.80 -10.12 8.94
N GLY A 220 -0.17 -10.87 8.40
CA GLY A 220 -0.88 -11.90 9.13
C GLY A 220 -2.39 -11.92 8.90
N MET A 221 -3.03 -12.92 9.49
CA MET A 221 -4.49 -13.08 9.52
C MET A 221 -4.99 -13.56 10.89
N GLY A 222 -6.28 -13.33 11.15
CA GLY A 222 -7.00 -14.02 12.21
C GLY A 222 -7.14 -15.52 11.93
N THR A 223 -7.09 -16.35 12.97
CA THR A 223 -7.15 -17.83 12.86
C THR A 223 -8.47 -18.35 12.28
N LEU A 224 -9.54 -17.54 12.30
CA LEU A 224 -10.81 -17.85 11.64
C LEU A 224 -10.69 -18.05 10.12
N LEU A 225 -9.68 -17.47 9.49
CA LEU A 225 -9.43 -17.64 8.05
C LEU A 225 -8.62 -18.90 7.71
N TYR A 226 -7.98 -19.55 8.70
CA TYR A 226 -7.14 -20.74 8.48
C TYR A 226 -7.87 -21.87 7.73
N PRO A 227 -9.14 -22.20 8.02
CA PRO A 227 -9.85 -23.25 7.29
C PRO A 227 -10.02 -22.96 5.79
N ILE A 228 -10.03 -21.70 5.36
CA ILE A 228 -10.14 -21.34 3.94
C ILE A 228 -8.82 -21.66 3.24
N PHE A 229 -7.69 -21.25 3.82
CA PHE A 229 -6.36 -21.55 3.31
C PHE A 229 -6.07 -23.05 3.30
N ALA A 230 -6.43 -23.78 4.37
CA ALA A 230 -6.25 -25.23 4.44
C ALA A 230 -6.99 -25.95 3.30
N ARG A 231 -8.25 -25.57 3.05
CA ARG A 231 -9.04 -26.12 1.93
C ARG A 231 -8.46 -25.75 0.58
N PHE A 232 -7.97 -24.53 0.42
CA PHE A 232 -7.35 -24.07 -0.81
C PHE A 232 -6.06 -24.85 -1.11
N ALA A 233 -5.15 -24.95 -0.13
CA ALA A 233 -3.90 -25.71 -0.26
C ALA A 233 -4.16 -27.18 -0.58
N ALA A 234 -5.05 -27.84 0.15
CA ALA A 234 -5.35 -29.27 -0.02
C ALA A 234 -5.94 -29.64 -1.39
N ARG A 235 -6.53 -28.68 -2.12
CA ARG A 235 -7.12 -28.92 -3.44
C ARG A 235 -6.12 -28.80 -4.58
N ARG A 236 -4.93 -28.25 -4.35
CA ARG A 236 -3.92 -28.04 -5.40
C ARG A 236 -2.81 -29.07 -5.33
N LYS A 237 -2.36 -29.51 -6.49
CA LYS A 237 -1.18 -30.39 -6.63
C LYS A 237 0.10 -29.64 -7.00
N ASN A 238 -0.04 -28.48 -7.64
CA ASN A 238 1.08 -27.70 -8.15
C ASN A 238 1.01 -26.26 -7.59
N ILE A 239 1.46 -26.11 -6.35
CA ILE A 239 1.45 -24.85 -5.61
C ILE A 239 2.81 -24.65 -4.93
N ALA A 240 3.25 -23.40 -4.88
CA ALA A 240 4.38 -22.98 -4.07
C ALA A 240 4.02 -21.69 -3.33
N TRP A 241 4.61 -21.49 -2.16
CA TRP A 241 4.37 -20.34 -1.29
C TRP A 241 5.69 -19.59 -1.10
N ALA A 242 5.73 -18.32 -1.46
CA ALA A 242 6.83 -17.42 -1.05
C ALA A 242 6.36 -16.64 0.18
N ALA A 243 7.00 -16.82 1.32
CA ALA A 243 6.43 -16.38 2.60
C ALA A 243 7.43 -15.56 3.43
N SER A 244 6.95 -14.46 4.04
CA SER A 244 7.67 -13.81 5.13
C SER A 244 7.83 -14.77 6.32
N PRO A 245 8.79 -14.54 7.25
CA PRO A 245 8.93 -15.36 8.46
C PRO A 245 7.65 -15.42 9.30
N HIS A 246 6.82 -14.36 9.28
CA HIS A 246 5.52 -14.36 9.95
C HIS A 246 4.51 -15.23 9.20
N ALA A 247 4.40 -15.06 7.88
CA ALA A 247 3.51 -15.87 7.03
C ALA A 247 3.84 -17.36 7.13
N ARG A 248 5.13 -17.75 7.12
CA ARG A 248 5.59 -19.13 7.26
C ARG A 248 5.06 -19.78 8.55
N LYS A 249 5.08 -19.06 9.67
CA LYS A 249 4.54 -19.57 10.94
C LYS A 249 3.04 -19.86 10.85
N GLN A 250 2.26 -18.98 10.21
CA GLN A 250 0.83 -19.20 10.03
C GLN A 250 0.54 -20.34 9.04
N LEU A 251 1.28 -20.43 7.93
CA LEU A 251 1.18 -21.53 6.97
C LEU A 251 1.46 -22.89 7.63
N ALA A 252 2.45 -22.98 8.51
CA ALA A 252 2.73 -24.18 9.29
C ALA A 252 1.55 -24.55 10.21
N GLN A 253 0.90 -23.58 10.85
CA GLN A 253 -0.30 -23.82 11.67
C GLN A 253 -1.52 -24.24 10.85
N ILE A 254 -1.61 -23.78 9.60
CA ILE A 254 -2.65 -24.19 8.64
C ILE A 254 -2.43 -25.63 8.15
N GLY A 255 -1.20 -26.15 8.26
CA GLY A 255 -0.82 -27.48 7.80
C GLY A 255 -0.35 -27.51 6.35
N VAL A 256 0.15 -26.39 5.82
CA VAL A 256 0.84 -26.36 4.51
C VAL A 256 2.18 -27.10 4.64
N ASN A 257 2.53 -27.90 3.62
CA ASN A 257 3.77 -28.68 3.68
C ASN A 257 4.98 -27.74 3.58
N ASP A 258 5.97 -27.93 4.47
CA ASP A 258 7.13 -27.04 4.53
C ASP A 258 7.97 -27.07 3.22
N TRP A 259 7.98 -28.19 2.49
CA TRP A 259 8.67 -28.29 1.19
C TRP A 259 8.00 -27.49 0.06
N GLU A 260 6.79 -26.97 0.29
CA GLU A 260 6.08 -26.06 -0.62
C GLU A 260 6.32 -24.58 -0.25
N VAL A 261 7.06 -24.28 0.83
CA VAL A 261 7.22 -22.93 1.39
C VAL A 261 8.66 -22.44 1.30
N PHE A 262 8.84 -21.33 0.59
CA PHE A 262 10.13 -20.71 0.24
C PHE A 262 10.22 -19.29 0.82
N ASP A 263 11.43 -18.78 0.97
CA ASP A 263 11.66 -17.45 1.53
C ASP A 263 11.53 -16.35 0.46
N THR A 264 11.71 -16.73 -0.81
CA THR A 264 11.67 -15.79 -1.93
C THR A 264 10.74 -16.26 -3.05
N VAL A 265 10.28 -15.29 -3.85
CA VAL A 265 9.51 -15.55 -5.08
C VAL A 265 10.33 -16.37 -6.07
N ASP A 266 11.62 -16.07 -6.22
CA ASP A 266 12.48 -16.74 -7.21
C ASP A 266 12.68 -18.23 -6.88
N GLU A 267 12.88 -18.58 -5.61
CA GLU A 267 12.97 -19.98 -5.16
C GLU A 267 11.68 -20.75 -5.45
N ALA A 268 10.53 -20.13 -5.16
CA ALA A 268 9.23 -20.73 -5.41
C ALA A 268 8.95 -20.91 -6.92
N LEU A 269 9.37 -19.95 -7.76
CA LEU A 269 9.28 -20.09 -9.22
C LEU A 269 10.20 -21.19 -9.75
N LEU A 270 11.43 -21.30 -9.23
CA LEU A 270 12.35 -22.37 -9.59
C LEU A 270 11.80 -23.76 -9.21
N TYR A 271 11.03 -23.86 -8.13
CA TYR A 271 10.34 -25.08 -7.75
C TYR A 271 9.22 -25.43 -8.73
N LEU A 272 8.38 -24.46 -9.11
CA LEU A 272 7.24 -24.66 -10.03
C LEU A 272 7.66 -24.90 -11.49
N GLY A 273 8.88 -24.53 -11.86
CA GLY A 273 9.45 -24.78 -13.19
C GLY A 273 10.07 -26.18 -13.38
N ARG A 274 10.06 -27.02 -12.34
CA ARG A 274 10.53 -28.43 -12.39
C ARG A 274 9.39 -29.36 -12.77
#